data_AF-A0A8H3CA13-F1
#
_entry.id   AF-A0A8H3CA13-F1
#
_cell.length_a   1.000
_cell.length_b   1.000
_cell.length_c   1.000
_cell.angle_alpha   90.00
_cell.angle_beta   90.00
_cell.angle_gamma   90.00
#
_symmetry.space_group_name_H-M   'P 1'
#
loop_
_entity.id
_entity.type
_entity.pdbx_description
1 polymer ?
#
loop_
_entity_poly.entity_id
_entity_poly.type
_entity_poly.pdbx_seq_one_letter_code
_entity_poly.pdbx_strand_id
1 'polypeptide(L)'
;MDSYFERMQDMARRSNINFRMQFMLLDLIELRARRWQFPHPPTAHQVSPRDNSKVGVTRGGSRRGECRGKPTKPDDCKKLALQPRINPTRIKANNAQAAMTEEEAKNKVKEDEYLSAQDIEEAIMALETLPSKHRYLLVDKLINASMEDGNKVVVLAEKLFSVARSRSVISPGGFERGMLPTIEMADGWSIDVPKTYEWLARMIHATGLDRSRVEEMAGQISVYNEPRVPPRELLIKEFEKVSSTRIGRTKSGSTL
;
A
#
# COMPACT_ATOMS: atom_id res chain seq x y z
N MET A 1 30.04 -12.18 -17.08
CA MET A 1 29.87 -10.84 -16.47
C MET A 1 31.05 -10.57 -15.54
N ASP A 2 31.16 -9.37 -14.97
CA ASP A 2 31.98 -9.17 -13.78
C ASP A 2 31.37 -10.01 -12.65
N SER A 3 32.11 -10.98 -12.11
CA SER A 3 31.57 -11.98 -11.16
C SER A 3 31.03 -11.39 -9.86
N TYR A 4 31.47 -10.18 -9.49
CA TYR A 4 30.90 -9.37 -8.42
C TYR A 4 29.47 -8.90 -8.74
N PHE A 5 29.19 -8.43 -9.96
CA PHE A 5 27.86 -7.94 -10.34
C PHE A 5 26.85 -9.07 -10.49
N GLU A 6 27.29 -10.23 -10.96
CA GLU A 6 26.49 -11.46 -10.98
C GLU A 6 26.10 -11.87 -9.55
N ARG A 7 27.05 -11.85 -8.60
CA ARG A 7 26.78 -12.09 -7.18
C ARG A 7 25.89 -11.03 -6.53
N MET A 8 26.04 -9.75 -6.87
CA MET A 8 25.15 -8.68 -6.41
C MET A 8 23.73 -8.84 -6.95
N GLN A 9 23.57 -9.25 -8.22
CA GLN A 9 22.26 -9.53 -8.80
C GLN A 9 21.60 -10.75 -8.15
N ASP A 10 22.39 -11.76 -7.77
CA ASP A 10 21.91 -12.92 -7.03
C ASP A 10 21.48 -12.57 -5.60
N MET A 11 22.20 -11.67 -4.90
CA MET A 11 21.76 -11.13 -3.61
C MET A 11 20.47 -10.30 -3.77
N ALA A 12 20.37 -9.45 -4.80
CA ALA A 12 19.16 -8.66 -5.08
C ALA A 12 17.95 -9.50 -5.53
N ARG A 13 18.14 -10.79 -5.89
CA ARG A 13 17.05 -11.73 -6.20
C ARG A 13 16.62 -12.59 -5.00
N ARG A 14 17.49 -12.74 -4.01
CA ARG A 14 17.23 -13.53 -2.80
C ARG A 14 16.70 -12.59 -1.72
N SER A 15 15.48 -12.82 -1.25
CA SER A 15 14.80 -11.96 -0.27
C SER A 15 15.33 -12.12 1.17
N ASN A 16 16.65 -12.16 1.33
CA ASN A 16 17.37 -12.28 2.61
C ASN A 16 18.16 -11.01 2.96
N ILE A 17 17.90 -9.91 2.25
CA ILE A 17 18.42 -8.57 2.48
C ILE A 17 17.26 -7.56 2.49
N ASN A 18 17.37 -6.48 3.26
CA ASN A 18 16.35 -5.43 3.35
C ASN A 18 16.16 -4.72 1.99
N PHE A 19 14.95 -4.28 1.68
CA PHE A 19 14.57 -3.65 0.41
C PHE A 19 15.49 -2.51 -0.04
N ARG A 20 15.97 -1.62 0.84
CA ARG A 20 16.87 -0.54 0.37
C ARG A 20 18.26 -1.05 -0.01
N MET A 21 18.73 -2.16 0.56
CA MET A 21 19.92 -2.87 0.05
C MET A 21 19.63 -3.52 -1.31
N GLN A 22 18.43 -4.07 -1.51
CA GLN A 22 18.00 -4.60 -2.81
C GLN A 22 17.96 -3.50 -3.88
N PHE A 23 17.37 -2.33 -3.58
CA PHE A 23 17.35 -1.17 -4.49
C PHE A 23 18.76 -0.63 -4.76
N MET A 24 19.59 -0.37 -3.74
CA MET A 24 20.97 0.10 -3.97
C MET A 24 21.81 -0.87 -4.82
N LEU A 25 21.61 -2.19 -4.70
CA LEU A 25 22.27 -3.17 -5.57
C LEU A 25 21.72 -3.13 -7.00
N LEU A 26 20.41 -2.96 -7.18
CA LEU A 26 19.79 -2.80 -8.51
C LEU A 26 20.26 -1.50 -9.18
N ASP A 27 20.29 -0.38 -8.46
CA ASP A 27 20.81 0.91 -8.95
C ASP A 27 22.28 0.79 -9.37
N LEU A 28 23.12 0.13 -8.58
CA LEU A 28 24.52 -0.11 -8.93
C LEU A 28 24.67 -1.00 -10.18
N ILE A 29 23.83 -2.03 -10.33
CA ILE A 29 23.79 -2.88 -11.53
C ILE A 29 23.34 -2.07 -12.76
N GLU A 30 22.33 -1.23 -12.61
CA GLU A 30 21.82 -0.37 -13.69
C GLU A 30 22.83 0.72 -14.07
N LEU A 31 23.46 1.39 -13.11
CA LEU A 31 24.49 2.39 -13.34
C LEU A 31 25.71 1.76 -14.03
N ARG A 32 26.09 0.53 -13.65
CA ARG A 32 27.13 -0.27 -14.31
C ARG A 32 26.76 -0.66 -15.76
N ALA A 33 25.48 -0.94 -16.03
CA ALA A 33 24.97 -1.19 -17.39
C ALA A 33 25.00 0.08 -18.25
N ARG A 34 24.60 1.22 -17.66
CA ARG A 34 24.70 2.58 -18.22
C ARG A 34 26.15 3.12 -18.29
N ARG A 35 27.18 2.28 -18.18
CA ARG A 35 28.62 2.68 -18.23
C ARG A 35 29.00 3.79 -17.25
N TRP A 36 28.36 3.82 -16.07
CA TRP A 36 28.49 4.86 -15.03
C TRP A 36 27.95 6.24 -15.43
N GLN A 37 27.09 6.31 -16.44
CA GLN A 37 26.41 7.54 -16.85
C GLN A 37 25.09 7.70 -16.09
N PHE A 38 24.98 8.80 -15.34
CA PHE A 38 23.72 9.21 -14.71
C PHE A 38 22.70 9.65 -15.78
N PRO A 39 21.39 9.44 -15.54
CA PRO A 39 20.35 9.96 -16.42
C PRO A 39 20.48 11.49 -16.52
N HIS A 40 20.53 12.00 -17.75
CA HIS A 40 20.41 13.43 -17.98
C HIS A 40 18.98 13.85 -17.56
N PRO A 41 18.77 14.97 -16.84
CA PRO A 41 17.42 15.49 -16.66
C PRO A 41 16.81 15.73 -18.05
N PRO A 42 15.51 15.41 -18.26
CA PRO A 42 14.89 15.57 -19.57
C PRO A 42 14.94 17.04 -19.99
N THR A 43 15.77 17.33 -20.99
CA THR A 43 15.94 18.68 -21.55
C THR A 43 14.57 19.24 -21.90
N ALA A 44 14.18 20.36 -21.29
CA ALA A 44 12.89 20.98 -21.53
C ALA A 44 12.76 21.38 -23.01
N HIS A 45 12.11 20.52 -23.81
CA HIS A 45 11.97 20.75 -25.24
C HIS A 45 11.10 21.99 -25.47
N GLN A 46 11.72 22.98 -26.11
CA GLN A 46 11.17 24.30 -26.32
C GLN A 46 9.89 24.21 -27.16
N VAL A 47 8.81 24.84 -26.68
CA VAL A 47 7.53 24.87 -27.41
C VAL A 47 7.67 25.83 -28.60
N SER A 48 7.96 25.28 -29.77
CA SER A 48 7.93 26.05 -31.02
C SER A 48 6.48 26.29 -31.46
N PRO A 49 6.09 27.51 -31.88
CA PRO A 49 4.70 27.81 -32.21
C PRO A 49 4.18 27.03 -33.42
N ARG A 50 2.95 26.50 -33.33
CA ARG A 50 2.17 26.09 -34.52
C ARG A 50 1.18 27.20 -34.85
N ASP A 51 1.29 27.72 -36.07
CA ASP A 51 0.41 28.77 -36.59
C ASP A 51 -0.98 28.21 -36.97
N ASN A 52 -1.98 29.09 -37.06
CA ASN A 52 -3.39 28.76 -36.87
C ASN A 52 -4.28 29.08 -38.09
N SER A 53 -4.81 28.04 -38.74
CA SER A 53 -5.76 28.14 -39.87
C SER A 53 -6.36 26.76 -40.24
N LYS A 54 -7.62 26.61 -40.70
CA LYS A 54 -8.81 27.50 -40.72
C LYS A 54 -10.07 26.69 -41.17
N VAL A 55 -11.28 27.07 -40.73
CA VAL A 55 -12.61 26.65 -41.29
C VAL A 55 -13.01 25.16 -41.06
N GLY A 56 -14.32 24.80 -41.02
CA GLY A 56 -14.73 23.37 -40.97
C GLY A 56 -16.22 22.93 -41.00
N VAL A 57 -17.21 23.74 -40.58
CA VAL A 57 -18.69 23.56 -40.73
C VAL A 57 -19.30 22.12 -40.82
N THR A 58 -19.90 21.68 -39.70
CA THR A 58 -21.26 21.07 -39.55
C THR A 58 -21.93 20.27 -40.69
N ARG A 59 -22.24 18.97 -40.46
CA ARG A 59 -23.63 18.41 -40.62
C ARG A 59 -23.84 16.93 -40.21
N GLY A 60 -25.00 16.65 -39.60
CA GLY A 60 -25.69 15.34 -39.58
C GLY A 60 -25.22 14.32 -38.52
N GLY A 61 -26.08 13.46 -37.97
CA GLY A 61 -27.54 13.34 -38.12
C GLY A 61 -28.14 12.33 -37.13
N SER A 62 -29.40 12.50 -36.73
CA SER A 62 -30.07 11.66 -35.71
C SER A 62 -31.08 10.69 -36.31
N ARG A 63 -31.14 9.44 -35.79
CA ARG A 63 -32.38 8.67 -35.69
C ARG A 63 -32.34 7.51 -34.68
N ARG A 64 -33.39 7.48 -33.86
CA ARG A 64 -33.84 6.43 -32.93
C ARG A 64 -34.09 5.09 -33.63
N GLY A 65 -34.11 4.00 -32.85
CA GLY A 65 -34.71 2.73 -33.24
C GLY A 65 -34.75 1.68 -32.11
N GLU A 66 -35.84 1.62 -31.35
CA GLU A 66 -36.07 0.59 -30.32
C GLU A 66 -37.55 0.16 -30.32
N CYS A 67 -37.84 -1.15 -30.43
CA CYS A 67 -38.87 -1.86 -29.64
C CYS A 67 -39.15 -3.33 -30.09
N ARG A 68 -39.14 -4.23 -29.10
CA ARG A 68 -40.07 -5.36 -28.85
C ARG A 68 -40.30 -6.48 -29.91
N GLY A 69 -40.10 -7.73 -29.46
CA GLY A 69 -40.67 -8.96 -30.02
C GLY A 69 -40.62 -10.17 -29.07
N LYS A 70 -41.78 -10.73 -28.69
CA LYS A 70 -42.04 -11.93 -27.85
C LYS A 70 -43.52 -12.32 -28.07
N PRO A 71 -44.03 -13.52 -27.67
CA PRO A 71 -43.39 -14.74 -27.14
C PRO A 71 -43.87 -16.03 -27.87
N THR A 72 -43.48 -17.24 -27.40
CA THR A 72 -44.36 -18.44 -27.29
C THR A 72 -43.71 -19.61 -26.52
N LYS A 73 -44.54 -20.61 -26.15
CA LYS A 73 -44.32 -21.86 -25.39
C LYS A 73 -45.54 -22.79 -25.67
N PRO A 74 -45.65 -24.05 -25.17
CA PRO A 74 -44.71 -24.88 -24.37
C PRO A 74 -44.21 -26.05 -25.25
N ASP A 75 -44.18 -27.37 -24.98
CA ASP A 75 -44.38 -28.31 -23.83
C ASP A 75 -43.69 -29.67 -24.23
N ASP A 76 -43.68 -30.82 -23.55
CA ASP A 76 -44.15 -31.34 -22.24
C ASP A 76 -43.27 -32.57 -21.91
N CYS A 77 -42.83 -32.77 -20.65
CA CYS A 77 -42.46 -34.11 -20.15
C CYS A 77 -42.45 -34.19 -18.61
N LYS A 78 -42.71 -35.37 -18.04
CA LYS A 78 -43.41 -35.49 -16.75
C LYS A 78 -42.62 -36.17 -15.61
N LYS A 79 -42.53 -35.44 -14.49
CA LYS A 79 -42.92 -35.84 -13.12
C LYS A 79 -42.60 -37.27 -12.63
N LEU A 80 -41.77 -37.37 -11.59
CA LEU A 80 -41.96 -38.27 -10.42
C LEU A 80 -41.61 -37.50 -9.12
N ALA A 81 -41.94 -38.02 -7.92
CA ALA A 81 -42.22 -37.18 -6.75
C ALA A 81 -41.40 -37.44 -5.46
N LEU A 82 -41.15 -36.33 -4.73
CA LEU A 82 -41.24 -36.06 -3.27
C LEU A 82 -41.55 -37.25 -2.32
N GLN A 83 -41.08 -37.39 -1.06
CA GLN A 83 -40.32 -36.56 -0.08
C GLN A 83 -40.07 -37.45 1.21
N PRO A 84 -39.71 -37.01 2.45
CA PRO A 84 -39.23 -35.71 3.02
C PRO A 84 -38.00 -35.81 3.99
N ARG A 85 -37.70 -34.70 4.71
CA ARG A 85 -36.89 -34.55 5.97
C ARG A 85 -35.34 -34.64 5.82
N ILE A 86 -34.50 -33.94 6.60
CA ILE A 86 -34.70 -33.13 7.85
C ILE A 86 -34.03 -31.73 7.73
N ASN A 87 -34.36 -30.81 8.65
CA ASN A 87 -33.98 -29.39 8.72
C ASN A 87 -32.50 -29.09 9.13
N PRO A 88 -32.01 -27.83 8.97
CA PRO A 88 -30.58 -27.53 8.90
C PRO A 88 -29.91 -27.15 10.25
N THR A 89 -28.59 -26.87 10.16
CA THR A 89 -27.68 -26.29 11.18
C THR A 89 -26.89 -27.29 12.03
N ARG A 90 -25.67 -27.63 11.59
CA ARG A 90 -24.47 -27.51 12.45
C ARG A 90 -23.18 -27.39 11.65
N ILE A 91 -22.56 -26.23 11.78
CA ILE A 91 -21.23 -25.81 11.30
C ILE A 91 -20.23 -26.98 11.20
N LYS A 92 -19.75 -27.26 9.99
CA LYS A 92 -18.39 -27.78 9.75
C LYS A 92 -17.62 -26.68 9.03
N ALA A 93 -16.45 -26.34 9.55
CA ALA A 93 -15.76 -25.11 9.17
C ALA A 93 -15.19 -25.16 7.75
N ASN A 94 -15.50 -24.14 6.95
CA ASN A 94 -14.78 -23.84 5.71
C ASN A 94 -13.37 -23.31 6.05
N ASN A 95 -12.48 -24.18 6.53
CA ASN A 95 -11.06 -23.86 6.74
C ASN A 95 -10.21 -24.23 5.51
N ALA A 96 -10.81 -24.16 4.32
CA ALA A 96 -10.10 -24.08 3.05
C ALA A 96 -9.47 -22.68 2.92
N GLN A 97 -8.45 -22.41 3.75
CA GLN A 97 -7.69 -21.17 3.68
C GLN A 97 -7.08 -21.07 2.29
N ALA A 98 -7.31 -19.95 1.60
CA ALA A 98 -6.73 -19.67 0.29
C ALA A 98 -5.20 -19.67 0.41
N ALA A 99 -4.57 -20.78 0.03
CA ALA A 99 -3.14 -21.00 0.05
C ALA A 99 -2.44 -20.33 -1.15
N MET A 100 -2.84 -19.10 -1.48
CA MET A 100 -2.09 -18.27 -2.43
C MET A 100 -0.71 -17.99 -1.84
N THR A 101 0.32 -18.20 -2.66
CA THR A 101 1.72 -18.07 -2.26
C THR A 101 2.05 -16.64 -1.85
N GLU A 102 3.15 -16.45 -1.12
CA GLU A 102 3.61 -15.11 -0.74
C GLU A 102 3.94 -14.26 -1.98
N GLU A 103 4.37 -14.89 -3.09
CA GLU A 103 4.62 -14.21 -4.36
C GLU A 103 3.34 -13.82 -5.11
N GLU A 104 2.28 -14.63 -5.08
CA GLU A 104 0.95 -14.20 -5.53
C GLU A 104 0.41 -13.04 -4.70
N ALA A 105 0.68 -13.03 -3.39
CA ALA A 105 0.30 -11.93 -2.50
C ALA A 105 1.07 -10.65 -2.85
N LYS A 106 2.40 -10.74 -2.99
CA LYS A 106 3.24 -9.63 -3.45
C LYS A 106 2.79 -9.10 -4.81
N ASN A 107 2.44 -9.97 -5.76
CA ASN A 107 2.02 -9.54 -7.09
C ASN A 107 0.65 -8.82 -7.09
N LYS A 108 -0.34 -9.29 -6.31
CA LYS A 108 -1.60 -8.54 -6.11
C LYS A 108 -1.41 -7.25 -5.33
N VAL A 109 -0.47 -7.21 -4.40
CA VAL A 109 -0.11 -5.97 -3.66
C VAL A 109 0.66 -4.99 -4.54
N LYS A 110 1.37 -5.44 -5.58
CA LYS A 110 2.06 -4.57 -6.54
C LYS A 110 1.09 -3.73 -7.39
N GLU A 111 -0.14 -4.18 -7.64
CA GLU A 111 -1.13 -3.42 -8.41
C GLU A 111 -1.42 -2.07 -7.72
N ASP A 112 -1.04 -0.97 -8.37
CA ASP A 112 -0.99 0.40 -7.81
C ASP A 112 -2.34 1.16 -7.89
N GLU A 113 -3.43 0.47 -8.23
CA GLU A 113 -4.73 1.08 -8.53
C GLU A 113 -5.22 1.90 -7.32
N TYR A 114 -5.19 1.33 -6.12
CA TYR A 114 -5.58 2.00 -4.86
C TYR A 114 -4.67 3.18 -4.45
N LEU A 115 -3.39 3.18 -4.85
CA LEU A 115 -2.48 4.32 -4.64
C LEU A 115 -2.76 5.45 -5.64
N SER A 116 -3.06 5.07 -6.88
CA SER A 116 -3.31 5.97 -8.01
C SER A 116 -4.67 6.68 -7.89
N ALA A 117 -5.71 5.94 -7.51
CA ALA A 117 -7.05 6.46 -7.25
C ALA A 117 -7.15 7.26 -5.93
N GLN A 118 -6.22 7.00 -5.00
CA GLN A 118 -6.25 7.48 -3.61
C GLN A 118 -7.51 7.09 -2.82
N ASP A 119 -8.18 6.01 -3.23
CA ASP A 119 -9.42 5.53 -2.62
C ASP A 119 -9.13 4.59 -1.42
N ILE A 120 -9.78 4.89 -0.30
CA ILE A 120 -9.68 4.15 0.95
C ILE A 120 -10.57 2.91 0.90
N GLU A 121 -11.70 2.95 0.19
CA GLU A 121 -12.61 1.80 0.08
C GLU A 121 -12.02 0.72 -0.82
N GLU A 122 -11.40 1.10 -1.94
CA GLU A 122 -10.64 0.21 -2.82
C GLU A 122 -9.46 -0.44 -2.09
N ALA A 123 -8.67 0.35 -1.34
CA ALA A 123 -7.57 -0.18 -0.52
C ALA A 123 -8.05 -1.16 0.57
N ILE A 124 -9.26 -0.98 1.11
CA ILE A 124 -9.87 -1.94 2.04
C ILE A 124 -10.34 -3.21 1.30
N MET A 125 -10.94 -3.08 0.11
CA MET A 125 -11.33 -4.24 -0.72
C MET A 125 -10.10 -5.08 -1.10
N ALA A 126 -8.97 -4.45 -1.43
CA ALA A 126 -7.69 -5.13 -1.65
C ALA A 126 -7.21 -5.87 -0.38
N LEU A 127 -7.23 -5.21 0.79
CA LEU A 127 -6.90 -5.84 2.07
C LEU A 127 -7.82 -7.02 2.41
N GLU A 128 -9.13 -6.90 2.20
CA GLU A 128 -10.10 -7.93 2.51
C GLU A 128 -9.96 -9.14 1.56
N THR A 129 -9.65 -8.89 0.28
CA THR A 129 -9.32 -9.91 -0.74
C THR A 129 -8.04 -10.70 -0.40
N LEU A 130 -7.08 -10.08 0.28
CA LEU A 130 -5.86 -10.75 0.74
C LEU A 130 -6.12 -11.63 1.98
N PRO A 131 -5.57 -12.86 2.05
CA PRO A 131 -5.60 -13.68 3.27
C PRO A 131 -4.96 -12.94 4.45
N SER A 132 -5.55 -13.08 5.65
CA SER A 132 -5.08 -12.42 6.87
C SER A 132 -3.56 -12.57 7.13
N LYS A 133 -2.97 -13.73 6.77
CA LYS A 133 -1.53 -14.00 6.87
C LYS A 133 -0.64 -13.02 6.08
N HIS A 134 -1.14 -12.47 4.98
CA HIS A 134 -0.39 -11.69 3.99
C HIS A 134 -0.69 -10.18 4.03
N ARG A 135 -1.67 -9.72 4.82
CA ARG A 135 -2.10 -8.30 4.85
C ARG A 135 -1.00 -7.31 5.29
N TYR A 136 0.03 -7.80 5.99
CA TYR A 136 1.21 -7.00 6.35
C TYR A 136 1.98 -6.48 5.12
N LEU A 137 1.92 -7.17 3.97
CA LEU A 137 2.61 -6.75 2.74
C LEU A 137 2.06 -5.43 2.17
N LEU A 138 0.74 -5.19 2.31
CA LEU A 138 0.13 -3.94 1.86
C LEU A 138 0.45 -2.79 2.81
N VAL A 139 0.58 -3.08 4.12
CA VAL A 139 1.06 -2.12 5.12
C VAL A 139 2.51 -1.70 4.83
N ASP A 140 3.39 -2.65 4.58
CA ASP A 140 4.80 -2.45 4.19
C ASP A 140 4.91 -1.59 2.91
N LYS A 141 4.30 -2.03 1.80
CA LYS A 141 4.28 -1.27 0.54
C LYS A 141 3.79 0.17 0.74
N LEU A 142 2.68 0.36 1.47
CA LEU A 142 2.10 1.69 1.69
C LEU A 142 2.97 2.60 2.57
N ILE A 143 3.70 2.06 3.55
CA ILE A 143 4.60 2.84 4.41
C ILE A 143 5.88 3.21 3.65
N ASN A 144 6.42 2.32 2.81
CA ASN A 144 7.54 2.63 1.92
C ASN A 144 7.16 3.71 0.89
N ALA A 145 6.03 3.54 0.18
CA ALA A 145 5.50 4.57 -0.72
C ALA A 145 5.21 5.91 -0.01
N SER A 146 4.83 5.89 1.28
CA SER A 146 4.66 7.10 2.09
C SER A 146 5.96 7.88 2.36
N MET A 147 7.14 7.24 2.23
CA MET A 147 8.44 7.94 2.27
C MET A 147 8.80 8.55 0.91
N GLU A 148 8.44 7.88 -0.19
CA GLU A 148 8.80 8.25 -1.57
C GLU A 148 7.85 9.33 -2.15
N ASP A 149 6.53 9.09 -2.15
CA ASP A 149 5.50 10.04 -2.59
C ASP A 149 5.18 11.12 -1.54
N GLY A 150 5.64 10.90 -0.31
CA GLY A 150 5.55 11.82 0.81
C GLY A 150 4.15 12.08 1.37
N ASN A 151 3.97 13.26 1.98
CA ASN A 151 2.86 13.54 2.92
C ASN A 151 1.43 13.33 2.36
N LYS A 152 1.21 13.30 1.04
CA LYS A 152 -0.11 12.92 0.48
C LYS A 152 -0.46 11.47 0.81
N VAL A 153 0.47 10.55 0.55
CA VAL A 153 0.30 9.12 0.80
C VAL A 153 0.34 8.82 2.30
N VAL A 154 1.15 9.54 3.10
CA VAL A 154 1.09 9.49 4.57
C VAL A 154 -0.32 9.78 5.11
N VAL A 155 -1.02 10.78 4.56
CA VAL A 155 -2.39 11.14 4.98
C VAL A 155 -3.42 10.09 4.51
N LEU A 156 -3.19 9.42 3.38
CA LEU A 156 -3.99 8.26 2.96
C LEU A 156 -3.76 7.07 3.90
N ALA A 157 -2.50 6.76 4.22
CA ALA A 157 -2.12 5.67 5.12
C ALA A 157 -2.69 5.87 6.53
N GLU A 158 -2.62 7.09 7.10
CA GLU A 158 -3.28 7.42 8.38
C GLU A 158 -4.79 7.11 8.35
N LYS A 159 -5.49 7.43 7.26
CA LYS A 159 -6.93 7.17 7.13
C LYS A 159 -7.20 5.67 6.97
N LEU A 160 -6.50 5.01 6.04
CA LEU A 160 -6.65 3.58 5.77
C LEU A 160 -6.39 2.75 7.03
N PHE A 161 -5.30 3.02 7.75
CA PHE A 161 -4.97 2.33 8.99
C PHE A 161 -5.99 2.59 10.09
N SER A 162 -6.51 3.82 10.20
CA SER A 162 -7.60 4.13 11.14
C SER A 162 -8.88 3.35 10.84
N VAL A 163 -9.24 3.17 9.56
CA VAL A 163 -10.44 2.39 9.17
C VAL A 163 -10.20 0.88 9.26
N ALA A 164 -9.05 0.38 8.79
CA ALA A 164 -8.68 -1.04 8.85
C ALA A 164 -8.58 -1.55 10.30
N ARG A 165 -8.10 -0.70 11.23
CA ARG A 165 -8.18 -0.94 12.69
C ARG A 165 -9.62 -0.98 13.17
N SER A 166 -10.44 0.01 12.81
CA SER A 166 -11.85 0.11 13.24
C SER A 166 -12.71 -1.04 12.72
N ARG A 167 -12.43 -1.56 11.53
CA ARG A 167 -13.03 -2.78 10.95
C ARG A 167 -12.35 -4.09 11.39
N SER A 168 -11.27 -4.03 12.19
CA SER A 168 -10.45 -5.19 12.61
C SER A 168 -9.93 -6.08 11.46
N VAL A 169 -9.65 -5.48 10.30
CA VAL A 169 -9.17 -6.19 9.08
C VAL A 169 -7.72 -6.68 9.24
N ILE A 170 -6.92 -5.97 10.04
CA ILE A 170 -5.51 -6.26 10.33
C ILE A 170 -5.33 -6.30 11.86
N SER A 171 -4.61 -7.30 12.36
CA SER A 171 -4.27 -7.41 13.78
C SER A 171 -3.09 -6.50 14.16
N PRO A 172 -2.91 -6.13 15.45
CA PRO A 172 -1.79 -5.29 15.88
C PRO A 172 -0.41 -5.80 15.43
N GLY A 173 -0.12 -7.10 15.61
CA GLY A 173 1.12 -7.72 15.12
C GLY A 173 1.22 -7.81 13.58
N GLY A 174 0.08 -7.74 12.86
CA GLY A 174 0.05 -7.64 11.41
C GLY A 174 0.40 -6.24 10.90
N PHE A 175 0.01 -5.19 11.63
CA PHE A 175 0.47 -3.82 11.38
C PHE A 175 1.96 -3.68 11.69
N GLU A 176 2.40 -4.09 12.88
CA GLU A 176 3.80 -4.10 13.30
C GLU A 176 4.70 -4.76 12.26
N ARG A 177 4.41 -6.01 11.86
CA ARG A 177 5.20 -6.76 10.86
C ARG A 177 5.27 -6.05 9.51
N GLY A 178 4.27 -5.24 9.17
CA GLY A 178 4.27 -4.40 7.97
C GLY A 178 5.12 -3.13 8.12
N MET A 179 5.16 -2.49 9.30
CA MET A 179 5.97 -1.27 9.48
C MET A 179 7.46 -1.57 9.72
N LEU A 180 7.77 -2.76 10.24
CA LEU A 180 9.09 -3.10 10.76
C LEU A 180 10.23 -2.88 9.74
N PRO A 181 10.11 -3.22 8.44
CA PRO A 181 11.17 -2.98 7.46
C PRO A 181 11.48 -1.48 7.27
N THR A 182 10.47 -0.62 7.21
CA THR A 182 10.68 0.84 7.08
C THR A 182 11.17 1.47 8.37
N ILE A 183 10.77 0.93 9.54
CA ILE A 183 11.23 1.40 10.85
C ILE A 183 12.69 1.03 11.10
N GLU A 184 13.10 -0.21 10.78
CA GLU A 184 14.53 -0.60 10.78
C GLU A 184 15.37 0.40 9.97
N MET A 185 14.82 0.90 8.86
CA MET A 185 15.46 1.85 7.95
C MET A 185 15.25 3.34 8.30
N ALA A 186 14.53 3.68 9.38
CA ALA A 186 14.03 5.04 9.62
C ALA A 186 15.12 6.12 9.67
N ASP A 187 16.30 5.79 10.20
CA ASP A 187 17.43 6.71 10.28
C ASP A 187 18.02 7.01 8.89
N GLY A 188 18.21 5.98 8.07
CA GLY A 188 18.65 6.11 6.68
C GLY A 188 17.64 6.87 5.81
N TRP A 189 16.34 6.66 6.01
CA TRP A 189 15.29 7.46 5.36
C TRP A 189 15.31 8.93 5.80
N SER A 190 15.68 9.22 7.06
CA SER A 190 15.66 10.58 7.60
C SER A 190 16.70 11.52 6.98
N ILE A 191 17.71 10.96 6.30
CA ILE A 191 18.72 11.69 5.51
C ILE A 191 18.06 12.39 4.30
N ASP A 192 17.28 11.63 3.52
CA ASP A 192 16.60 12.13 2.33
C ASP A 192 15.29 12.86 2.68
N VAL A 193 14.62 12.39 3.74
CA VAL A 193 13.28 12.82 4.17
C VAL A 193 13.34 13.31 5.63
N PRO A 194 13.61 14.61 5.89
CA PRO A 194 13.71 15.17 7.25
C PRO A 194 12.45 15.06 8.13
N LYS A 195 11.38 14.45 7.61
CA LYS A 195 10.10 14.21 8.30
C LYS A 195 9.78 12.74 8.56
N THR A 196 10.68 11.79 8.26
CA THR A 196 10.44 10.35 8.46
C THR A 196 9.89 10.03 9.84
N TYR A 197 10.48 10.57 10.92
CA TYR A 197 10.01 10.35 12.29
C TYR A 197 8.60 10.93 12.56
N GLU A 198 8.26 12.10 11.99
CA GLU A 198 6.91 12.68 12.06
C GLU A 198 5.88 11.79 11.35
N TRP A 199 6.22 11.31 10.16
CA TRP A 199 5.32 10.51 9.31
C TRP A 199 5.12 9.09 9.86
N LEU A 200 6.20 8.42 10.29
CA LEU A 200 6.13 7.14 11.00
C LEU A 200 5.30 7.26 12.27
N ALA A 201 5.57 8.25 13.14
CA ALA A 201 4.79 8.48 14.36
C ALA A 201 3.29 8.65 14.10
N ARG A 202 2.93 9.40 13.05
CA ARG A 202 1.53 9.60 12.61
C ARG A 202 0.87 8.31 12.14
N MET A 203 1.56 7.50 11.31
CA MET A 203 1.05 6.22 10.81
C MET A 203 0.95 5.15 11.92
N ILE A 204 1.95 5.05 12.79
CA ILE A 204 1.94 4.17 13.97
C ILE A 204 0.73 4.52 14.86
N HIS A 205 0.54 5.81 15.17
CA HIS A 205 -0.61 6.26 15.97
C HIS A 205 -1.97 5.94 15.30
N ALA A 206 -2.07 5.95 13.97
CA ALA A 206 -3.30 5.56 13.28
C ALA A 206 -3.68 4.09 13.55
N THR A 207 -2.70 3.18 13.63
CA THR A 207 -2.94 1.76 13.96
C THR A 207 -3.29 1.49 15.41
N GLY A 208 -3.09 2.46 16.32
CA GLY A 208 -3.41 2.32 17.74
C GLY A 208 -2.57 1.27 18.48
N LEU A 209 -1.32 1.07 18.07
CA LEU A 209 -0.35 0.28 18.82
C LEU A 209 -0.03 0.94 20.16
N ASP A 210 0.07 0.13 21.22
CA ASP A 210 0.43 0.59 22.56
C ASP A 210 1.86 1.11 22.63
N ARG A 211 2.10 2.07 23.54
CA ARG A 211 3.42 2.71 23.76
C ARG A 211 4.56 1.69 23.85
N SER A 212 4.41 0.61 24.63
CA SER A 212 5.45 -0.43 24.77
C SER A 212 5.88 -0.98 23.40
N ARG A 213 4.91 -1.31 22.55
CA ARG A 213 5.19 -1.89 21.23
C ARG A 213 5.85 -0.88 20.30
N VAL A 214 5.48 0.39 20.40
CA VAL A 214 6.17 1.49 19.68
C VAL A 214 7.62 1.65 20.17
N GLU A 215 7.87 1.54 21.48
CA GLU A 215 9.23 1.61 22.05
C GLU A 215 10.10 0.38 21.69
N GLU A 216 9.49 -0.80 21.56
CA GLU A 216 10.12 -2.04 21.07
C GLU A 216 10.45 -1.95 19.57
N MET A 217 9.53 -1.44 18.74
CA MET A 217 9.76 -1.20 17.31
C MET A 217 10.82 -0.11 17.09
N ALA A 218 10.77 0.98 17.86
CA ALA A 218 11.78 2.04 17.83
C ALA A 218 13.16 1.58 18.34
N GLY A 219 13.23 0.49 19.10
CA GLY A 219 14.47 -0.18 19.50
C GLY A 219 15.14 -0.98 18.38
N GLN A 220 14.47 -1.20 17.25
CA GLN A 220 14.98 -1.95 16.08
C GLN A 220 15.46 -1.04 14.94
N ILE A 221 15.48 0.28 15.12
CA ILE A 221 15.99 1.22 14.12
C ILE A 221 17.50 1.00 13.97
N SER A 222 17.95 0.68 12.76
CA SER A 222 19.36 0.59 12.39
C SER A 222 19.96 2.00 12.42
N VAL A 223 20.85 2.25 13.38
CA VAL A 223 21.48 3.55 13.60
C VAL A 223 22.72 3.68 12.70
N TYR A 224 22.77 4.73 11.88
CA TYR A 224 23.91 5.02 11.04
C TYR A 224 24.84 6.02 11.74
N ASN A 225 26.07 5.57 12.03
CA ASN A 225 27.09 6.30 12.82
C ASN A 225 26.67 6.46 14.30
N GLU A 226 27.28 7.42 15.02
CA GLU A 226 26.95 7.77 16.40
C GLU A 226 26.21 9.14 16.44
N PRO A 227 24.89 9.19 16.16
CA PRO A 227 24.14 10.43 16.21
C PRO A 227 23.96 10.94 17.65
N ARG A 228 24.03 12.27 17.83
CA ARG A 228 23.93 12.95 19.14
C ARG A 228 22.57 12.71 19.86
N VAL A 229 21.53 12.31 19.13
CA VAL A 229 20.25 11.87 19.67
C VAL A 229 19.91 10.54 19.00
N PRO A 230 19.65 9.46 19.75
CA PRO A 230 19.30 8.16 19.18
C PRO A 230 18.02 8.23 18.30
N PRO A 231 18.00 7.60 17.12
CA PRO A 231 16.81 7.48 16.26
C PRO A 231 15.55 7.01 17.00
N ARG A 232 15.73 6.09 17.95
CA ARG A 232 14.68 5.61 18.86
C ARG A 232 13.94 6.76 19.56
N GLU A 233 14.68 7.72 20.12
CA GLU A 233 14.12 8.83 20.89
C GLU A 233 13.39 9.83 19.99
N LEU A 234 13.87 10.03 18.76
CA LEU A 234 13.21 10.88 17.76
C LEU A 234 11.82 10.34 17.41
N LEU A 235 11.69 9.02 17.19
CA LEU A 235 10.42 8.39 16.88
C LEU A 235 9.43 8.44 18.06
N ILE A 236 9.90 8.13 19.29
CA ILE A 236 9.08 8.17 20.50
C ILE A 236 8.57 9.59 20.78
N LYS A 237 9.45 10.60 20.67
CA LYS A 237 9.11 12.01 20.89
C LYS A 237 8.05 12.52 19.91
N GLU A 238 8.15 12.16 18.64
CA GLU A 238 7.13 12.51 17.65
C GLU A 238 5.81 11.75 17.90
N PHE A 239 5.84 10.50 18.36
CA PHE A 239 4.65 9.75 18.75
C PHE A 239 3.90 10.38 19.94
N GLU A 240 4.62 10.78 21.00
CA GLU A 240 4.06 11.51 22.14
C GLU A 240 3.41 12.83 21.72
N LYS A 241 4.09 13.58 20.85
CA LYS A 241 3.59 14.84 20.24
C LYS A 241 2.33 14.63 19.41
N VAL A 242 2.24 13.57 18.60
CA VAL A 242 1.03 13.24 17.82
C VAL A 242 -0.14 12.91 18.75
N SER A 243 0.09 12.11 19.80
CA SER A 243 -0.96 11.75 20.77
C SER A 243 -1.52 12.98 21.49
N SER A 244 -0.64 13.84 21.99
CA SER A 244 -0.98 15.11 22.63
C SER A 244 -1.79 16.02 21.69
N THR A 245 -1.39 16.10 20.43
CA THR A 245 -2.07 16.93 19.41
C THR A 245 -3.50 16.45 19.11
N ARG A 246 -3.73 15.13 19.02
CA ARG A 246 -5.07 14.58 18.80
C ARG A 246 -5.96 14.75 20.04
N ILE A 247 -5.43 14.57 21.26
CA ILE A 247 -6.18 14.82 22.51
C ILE A 247 -6.66 16.27 22.58
N GLY A 248 -5.82 17.25 22.24
CA GLY A 248 -6.22 18.66 22.16
C GLY A 248 -7.44 18.89 21.25
N ARG A 249 -7.41 18.34 20.03
CA ARG A 249 -8.52 18.45 19.06
C ARG A 249 -9.83 17.82 19.54
N THR A 250 -9.77 16.71 20.29
CA THR A 250 -11.00 16.09 20.83
C THR A 250 -11.70 16.96 21.88
N LYS A 251 -10.96 17.80 22.62
CA LYS A 251 -11.56 18.71 23.63
C LYS A 251 -12.18 19.96 23.02
N SER A 252 -11.71 20.41 21.85
CA SER A 252 -12.28 21.57 21.13
C SER A 252 -13.56 21.26 20.33
N GLY A 253 -13.99 20.00 20.25
CA GLY A 253 -15.18 19.57 19.51
C GLY A 253 -16.44 19.35 20.36
N SER A 254 -16.46 19.82 21.61
CA SER A 254 -17.51 19.54 22.60
C SER A 254 -18.15 20.82 23.17
N THR A 255 -18.44 21.79 22.30
CA THR A 255 -19.11 23.04 22.67
C THR A 255 -20.10 23.45 21.58
N LEU A 256 -21.38 23.58 21.95
CA LEU A 256 -22.56 23.83 21.10
C LEU A 256 -22.98 22.62 20.22
#